data_AF-A0A6J5FI25-F1
#
_entry.id   AF-A0A6J5FI25-F1
#
_cell.length_a   1.000
_cell.length_b   1.000
_cell.length_c   1.000
_cell.angle_alpha   90.00
_cell.angle_beta   90.00
_cell.angle_gamma   90.00
#
_symmetry.space_group_name_H-M   'P 1'
#
loop_
_entity.id
_entity.type
_entity.pdbx_description
1 polymer ?
#
loop_
_entity_poly.entity_id
_entity_poly.type
_entity_poly.pdbx_seq_one_letter_code
_entity_poly.pdbx_strand_id
1 'polypeptide(L)'
;MCVLRPASYGTVTLASADARAAPVIDPRFISDARDLDLLVQGARLARRILDAPALAQMGGRELYTRADQSDVELRAAIAAHADTTTHSPTVIA
;
A
#
# COMPACT_ATOMS: atom_id res chain seq x y z
N MET A 1 -5.92 -0.33 2.98
CA MET A 1 -5.57 1.08 3.29
C MET A 1 -5.00 1.71 2.03
N CYS A 2 -5.18 3.02 1.81
CA CYS A 2 -4.69 3.72 0.62
C CYS A 2 -3.88 4.96 1.01
N VAL A 3 -2.71 5.16 0.38
CA VAL A 3 -1.93 6.40 0.46
C VAL A 3 -2.37 7.32 -0.66
N LEU A 4 -3.15 8.36 -0.33
CA LEU A 4 -3.80 9.23 -1.32
C LEU A 4 -2.82 10.19 -2.02
N ARG A 5 -1.68 10.48 -1.41
CA ARG A 5 -0.64 11.35 -1.95
C ARG A 5 0.72 10.71 -1.67
N PRO A 6 1.09 9.68 -2.44
CA PRO A 6 2.32 8.95 -2.19
C PRO A 6 3.54 9.82 -2.47
N ALA A 7 4.60 9.56 -1.71
CA ALA A 7 5.93 10.11 -1.94
C ALA A 7 6.73 9.28 -2.96
N SER A 8 6.41 7.99 -3.11
CA SER A 8 6.93 7.13 -4.17
C SER A 8 6.38 7.57 -5.52
N TYR A 9 7.27 7.78 -6.48
CA TYR A 9 6.92 8.08 -7.87
C TYR A 9 7.44 6.98 -8.77
N GLY A 10 6.64 6.55 -9.73
CA GLY A 10 7.05 5.60 -10.77
C GLY A 10 7.51 6.27 -12.06
N THR A 11 7.78 5.46 -13.06
CA THR A 11 8.04 5.88 -14.45
C THR A 11 7.12 5.13 -15.39
N VAL A 12 6.85 5.76 -16.54
CA VAL A 12 6.22 5.12 -17.69
C VAL A 12 7.07 5.46 -18.89
N THR A 13 7.58 4.43 -19.56
CA THR A 13 8.48 4.59 -20.71
C THR A 13 7.94 3.83 -21.92
N LEU A 14 8.32 4.30 -23.10
CA LEU A 14 7.97 3.59 -24.33
C LEU A 14 8.73 2.27 -24.40
N ALA A 15 8.03 1.17 -24.64
CA ALA A 15 8.66 -0.12 -24.88
C ALA A 15 9.29 -0.20 -26.29
N SER A 16 8.78 0.59 -27.25
CA SER A 16 9.27 0.65 -28.62
C SER A 16 8.77 1.91 -29.34
N ALA A 17 9.13 2.07 -30.62
CA ALA A 17 8.60 3.12 -31.49
C ALA A 17 7.17 2.85 -31.99
N ASP A 18 6.61 1.65 -31.80
CA ASP A 18 5.22 1.35 -32.17
C ASP A 18 4.26 1.90 -31.10
N ALA A 19 3.41 2.84 -31.49
CA ALA A 19 2.41 3.45 -30.62
C ALA A 19 1.31 2.47 -30.15
N ARG A 20 1.18 1.29 -30.77
CA ARG A 20 0.28 0.22 -30.33
C ARG A 20 0.91 -0.70 -29.28
N ALA A 21 2.22 -0.64 -29.07
CA ALA A 21 2.90 -1.43 -28.06
C ALA A 21 2.55 -0.90 -26.65
N ALA A 22 2.29 -1.80 -25.71
CA ALA A 22 2.07 -1.42 -24.32
C ALA A 22 3.34 -0.76 -23.76
N PRO A 23 3.22 0.33 -22.98
CA PRO A 23 4.37 0.96 -22.35
C PRO A 23 4.92 0.10 -21.22
N VAL A 24 6.17 0.35 -20.84
CA VAL A 24 6.75 -0.20 -19.62
C VAL A 24 6.34 0.70 -18.46
N ILE A 25 5.65 0.12 -17.47
CA ILE A 25 5.18 0.81 -16.27
C ILE A 25 5.96 0.27 -15.08
N ASP A 26 6.76 1.12 -14.44
CA ASP A 26 7.42 0.81 -13.17
C ASP A 26 6.88 1.75 -12.07
N PRO A 27 5.93 1.30 -11.24
CA PRO A 27 5.32 2.16 -10.23
C PRO A 27 6.23 2.46 -9.04
N ARG A 28 7.32 1.70 -8.84
CA ARG A 28 8.24 1.83 -7.68
C ARG A 28 7.49 1.95 -6.34
N PHE A 29 6.51 1.10 -6.11
CA PHE A 29 5.72 1.12 -4.88
C PHE A 29 6.63 1.01 -3.65
N ILE A 30 6.36 1.87 -2.65
CA ILE A 30 7.08 1.86 -1.37
C ILE A 30 8.59 2.12 -1.55
N SER A 31 8.99 2.79 -2.64
CA SER A 31 10.37 3.24 -2.85
C SER A 31 10.76 4.38 -1.91
N ASP A 32 9.78 5.14 -1.41
CA ASP A 32 9.95 6.11 -0.33
C ASP A 32 9.35 5.56 0.98
N ALA A 33 10.16 5.54 2.04
CA ALA A 33 9.77 5.01 3.34
C ALA A 33 8.53 5.71 3.95
N ARG A 34 8.28 6.98 3.58
CA ARG A 34 7.10 7.74 4.06
C ARG A 34 5.78 7.04 3.71
N ASP A 35 5.72 6.34 2.58
CA ASP A 35 4.51 5.63 2.17
C ASP A 35 4.27 4.40 3.04
N LEU A 36 5.33 3.63 3.35
CA LEU A 36 5.22 2.48 4.25
C LEU A 36 4.84 2.92 5.65
N ASP A 37 5.45 3.99 6.14
CA ASP A 37 5.16 4.55 7.46
C ASP A 37 3.69 4.96 7.57
N LEU A 38 3.15 5.62 6.55
CA LEU A 38 1.75 6.02 6.53
C LEU A 38 0.82 4.81 6.50
N LEU A 39 1.16 3.76 5.74
CA LEU A 39 0.39 2.51 5.74
C LEU A 39 0.41 1.81 7.10
N VAL A 40 1.55 1.79 7.80
CA VAL A 40 1.66 1.24 9.17
C VAL A 40 0.76 2.02 10.14
N GLN A 41 0.77 3.36 10.07
CA GLN A 41 -0.14 4.16 10.90
C GLN A 41 -1.60 3.88 10.57
N GLY A 42 -1.93 3.73 9.28
CA GLY A 42 -3.27 3.35 8.82
C GLY A 42 -3.71 1.98 9.35
N ALA A 43 -2.82 0.98 9.32
CA ALA A 43 -3.10 -0.35 9.86
C ALA A 43 -3.38 -0.32 11.36
N ARG A 44 -2.58 0.44 12.13
CA ARG A 44 -2.81 0.65 13.57
C ARG A 44 -4.14 1.35 13.86
N LEU A 45 -4.50 2.34 13.04
CA LEU A 45 -5.80 3.01 13.15
C LEU A 45 -6.96 2.05 12.85
N ALA A 46 -6.85 1.25 11.78
CA ALA A 46 -7.86 0.26 11.42
C ALA A 46 -8.08 -0.75 12.55
N ARG A 47 -6.99 -1.25 13.17
CA ARG A 47 -7.08 -2.14 14.34
C ARG A 47 -7.86 -1.50 15.50
N ARG A 48 -7.53 -0.26 15.86
CA ARG A 48 -8.27 0.49 16.91
C ARG A 48 -9.76 0.65 16.59
N ILE A 49 -10.11 0.83 15.31
CA ILE A 49 -11.51 0.92 14.89
C ILE A 49 -12.20 -0.43 15.07
N LEU A 50 -11.56 -1.52 14.63
CA LEU A 50 -12.11 -2.88 14.76
C LEU A 50 -12.26 -3.32 16.24
N ASP A 51 -11.37 -2.85 17.12
CA ASP A 51 -11.43 -3.11 18.56
C ASP A 51 -12.56 -2.32 19.27
N ALA A 52 -13.23 -1.38 18.61
CA ALA A 52 -14.33 -0.63 19.20
C ALA A 52 -15.51 -1.56 19.57
N PRO A 53 -16.19 -1.38 20.72
CA PRO A 53 -17.18 -2.35 21.22
C PRO A 53 -18.26 -2.77 20.23
N ALA A 54 -18.74 -1.83 19.41
CA ALA A 54 -19.76 -2.08 18.40
C ALA A 54 -19.30 -3.04 17.29
N LEU A 55 -18.00 -3.08 16.99
CA LEU A 55 -17.40 -3.94 15.97
C LEU A 55 -16.74 -5.19 16.58
N ALA A 56 -16.16 -5.07 17.78
CA ALA A 56 -15.50 -6.18 18.47
C ALA A 56 -16.43 -7.39 18.67
N GLN A 57 -17.73 -7.15 18.94
CA GLN A 57 -18.76 -8.20 19.05
C GLN A 57 -18.97 -9.02 17.77
N MET A 58 -18.51 -8.53 16.61
CA MET A 58 -18.59 -9.25 15.33
C MET A 58 -17.45 -10.28 15.16
N GLY A 59 -16.44 -10.28 16.03
CA GLY A 59 -15.37 -11.29 16.03
C GLY A 59 -14.45 -11.26 14.80
N GLY A 60 -14.29 -10.09 14.18
CA GLY A 60 -13.41 -9.91 13.03
C GLY A 60 -11.94 -10.18 13.40
N ARG A 61 -11.18 -10.76 12.46
CA ARG A 61 -9.73 -10.98 12.59
C ARG A 61 -8.99 -10.46 11.36
N GLU A 62 -7.80 -9.94 11.59
CA GLU A 62 -6.89 -9.55 10.52
C GLU A 62 -6.45 -10.79 9.73
N LEU A 63 -6.44 -10.70 8.39
CA LEU A 63 -6.12 -11.84 7.50
C LEU A 63 -4.61 -12.01 7.29
N TYR A 64 -3.88 -10.91 7.17
CA TYR A 64 -2.47 -10.89 6.76
C TYR A 64 -1.53 -10.39 7.87
N THR A 65 -2.10 -9.92 8.98
CA THR A 65 -1.39 -9.29 10.10
C THR A 65 -1.89 -9.86 11.42
N ARG A 66 -1.11 -9.67 12.49
CA ARG A 66 -1.39 -10.18 13.83
C ARG A 66 -1.12 -9.11 14.88
N ALA A 67 -1.77 -9.25 16.03
CA ALA A 67 -1.66 -8.29 17.13
C ALA A 67 -0.26 -8.25 17.76
N ASP A 68 0.44 -9.39 17.79
CA ASP A 68 1.73 -9.64 18.44
C ASP A 68 2.94 -9.43 17.52
N GLN A 69 2.73 -8.97 16.28
CA GLN A 69 3.82 -8.69 15.34
C GLN A 69 4.72 -7.56 15.86
N SER A 70 6.02 -7.76 15.70
CA SER A 70 6.99 -6.68 15.75
C SER A 70 6.72 -5.67 14.61
N ASP A 71 7.25 -4.47 14.78
CA ASP A 71 7.10 -3.42 13.78
C ASP A 71 7.74 -3.81 12.42
N VAL A 72 8.85 -4.56 12.45
CA VAL A 72 9.51 -5.10 11.25
C VAL A 72 8.61 -6.11 10.52
N GLU A 73 7.98 -7.02 11.26
CA GLU A 73 7.06 -8.01 10.68
C GLU A 73 5.80 -7.35 10.10
N LEU A 74 5.27 -6.33 10.78
CA LEU A 74 4.11 -5.58 10.29
C LEU A 74 4.45 -4.85 8.98
N ARG A 75 5.61 -4.18 8.92
CA ARG A 75 6.10 -3.51 7.72
C ARG A 75 6.27 -4.47 6.55
N ALA A 76 6.89 -5.63 6.80
CA ALA A 76 7.05 -6.67 5.79
C ALA A 76 5.71 -7.21 5.28
N ALA A 77 4.76 -7.46 6.19
CA ALA A 77 3.42 -7.92 5.83
C ALA A 77 2.66 -6.88 4.98
N ILE A 78 2.74 -5.60 5.33
CA ILE A 78 2.13 -4.51 4.55
C ILE A 78 2.76 -4.42 3.16
N ALA A 79 4.09 -4.46 3.06
CA ALA A 79 4.79 -4.37 1.79
C ALA A 79 4.47 -5.55 0.86
N ALA A 80 4.35 -6.77 1.41
CA ALA A 80 4.03 -7.96 0.65
C ALA A 80 2.60 -8.00 0.09
N HIS A 81 1.68 -7.20 0.63
CA HIS A 81 0.26 -7.19 0.26
C HIS A 81 -0.21 -5.83 -0.26
N ALA A 82 0.71 -4.88 -0.47
CA ALA A 82 0.40 -3.60 -1.07
C ALA A 82 0.16 -3.79 -2.58
N ASP A 83 -0.90 -3.17 -3.09
CA ASP A 83 -1.26 -3.22 -4.50
C ASP A 83 -1.81 -1.86 -4.95
N THR A 84 -2.00 -1.71 -6.26
CA THR A 84 -2.57 -0.53 -6.88
C THR A 84 -4.08 -0.42 -6.59
N THR A 85 -4.53 0.78 -6.24
CA THR A 85 -5.97 1.09 -6.07
C THR A 85 -6.65 1.51 -7.38
N THR A 86 -6.05 1.17 -8.53
CA THR A 86 -6.47 1.56 -9.90
C THR A 86 -6.70 3.07 -10.07
N HIS A 87 -5.96 3.89 -9.31
CA HIS A 87 -5.87 5.34 -9.46
C HIS A 87 -4.39 5.70 -9.50
N SER A 88 -3.84 5.81 -10.71
CA SER A 88 -2.40 6.04 -10.88
C SER A 88 -2.03 7.45 -10.41
N PRO A 89 -1.10 7.61 -9.45
CA PRO A 89 -0.55 8.92 -9.14
C PRO A 89 0.27 9.44 -10.33
N THR A 90 0.57 10.74 -10.31
CA THR A 90 1.33 11.42 -11.36
C THR A 90 2.64 10.68 -11.67
N VAL A 91 2.84 10.39 -12.95
CA VAL A 91 4.08 9.80 -13.48
C VAL A 91 4.96 10.93 -14.01
N ILE A 92 6.27 10.88 -13.73
CA ILE A 92 7.26 11.75 -14.37
C ILE A 92 7.99 10.89 -15.39
N ALA A 93 7.95 11.33 -16.66
CA ALA A 93 8.65 10.70 -17.77
C ALA A 93 10.03 11.33 -17.98
#